data_AF-A0A9D6EB17-F1
#
_entry.id   AF-A0A9D6EB17-F1
#
_cell.length_a   1.000
_cell.length_b   1.000
_cell.length_c   1.000
_cell.angle_alpha   90.00
_cell.angle_beta   90.00
_cell.angle_gamma   90.00
#
_symmetry.space_group_name_H-M   'P 1'
#
loop_
_entity.id
_entity.type
_entity.pdbx_description
1 polymer ?
#
loop_
_entity_poly.entity_id
_entity_poly.type
_entity_poly.pdbx_seq_one_letter_code
_entity_poly.pdbx_strand_id
1 'polypeptide(L)'
;MPFAEQVRDFLGLTVAHAVVMFPYLTIPPFLVSPLLQAVGRDAARGRLLQNPDGSWWRAVWLGACSPPGRSKVFREAQGLLAAGVSPANVMAYLVAAHSLVVYMPLLLVALSGPQPVIGLALAALLTIFVMRYTLRGIRGAEWDKARLLLRGFTPGAATSASPGWVGAAARNLAGDIASVGWPLVLGATLGAVVAAWGLSDAFVSVQGNNGVGPQVVSAFAGLLLAYVSGVPPVGNVYLGAWLWKAEFFGYAGLMAFYLGVLITPFALPRYAELFGRELGWRIVQRLALAILAAALAVTAFWYALDWVFHAVGLGAPIEGLIDSTIKPNPIPWFHTLFWMHSH
;
A
#
# COMPACT_ATOMS: atom_id res chain seq x y z
N MET A 1 -23.78 3.78 -32.38
CA MET A 1 -23.67 4.81 -31.33
C MET A 1 -22.35 5.55 -31.53
N PRO A 2 -22.32 6.89 -31.58
CA PRO A 2 -21.08 7.66 -31.67
C PRO A 2 -20.19 7.40 -30.45
N PHE A 3 -18.86 7.39 -30.62
CA PHE A 3 -17.88 7.22 -29.54
C PHE A 3 -18.15 8.18 -28.36
N ALA A 4 -18.56 9.41 -28.64
CA ALA A 4 -18.89 10.40 -27.61
C ALA A 4 -20.09 9.99 -26.73
N GLU A 5 -21.11 9.31 -27.27
CA GLU A 5 -22.25 8.81 -26.49
C GLU A 5 -21.84 7.62 -25.62
N GLN A 6 -21.04 6.70 -26.16
CA GLN A 6 -20.50 5.57 -25.39
C GLN A 6 -19.64 6.04 -24.21
N VAL A 7 -18.78 7.04 -24.44
CA VAL A 7 -17.97 7.66 -23.38
C VAL A 7 -18.86 8.35 -22.35
N ARG A 8 -19.88 9.10 -22.77
CA ARG A 8 -20.81 9.78 -21.84
C ARG A 8 -21.57 8.78 -20.97
N ASP A 9 -22.13 7.73 -21.58
CA ASP A 9 -22.94 6.75 -20.87
C ASP A 9 -22.07 5.88 -19.95
N PHE A 10 -20.86 5.52 -20.39
CA PHE A 10 -19.86 4.86 -19.54
C PHE A 10 -19.45 5.72 -18.34
N LEU A 11 -19.16 7.01 -18.57
CA LEU A 11 -18.83 7.94 -17.49
C LEU A 11 -20.01 8.12 -16.54
N GLY A 12 -21.23 8.25 -17.04
CA GLY A 12 -22.44 8.36 -16.22
C GLY A 12 -22.64 7.14 -15.32
N LEU A 13 -22.51 5.93 -15.88
CA LEU A 13 -22.65 4.69 -15.13
C LEU A 13 -21.50 4.51 -14.12
N THR A 14 -20.27 4.84 -14.52
CA THR A 14 -19.08 4.77 -13.66
C THR A 14 -19.18 5.75 -12.49
N VAL A 15 -19.64 6.99 -12.73
CA VAL A 15 -19.86 8.00 -11.69
C VAL A 15 -20.97 7.57 -10.75
N ALA A 16 -22.11 7.10 -11.27
CA ALA A 16 -23.21 6.59 -10.44
C ALA A 16 -22.76 5.42 -9.56
N HIS A 17 -22.05 4.45 -10.14
CA HIS A 17 -21.52 3.31 -9.41
C HIS A 17 -20.47 3.75 -8.37
N ALA A 18 -19.59 4.68 -8.72
CA ALA A 18 -18.62 5.24 -7.78
C ALA A 18 -19.30 5.96 -6.62
N VAL A 19 -20.34 6.77 -6.86
CA VAL A 19 -21.09 7.48 -5.81
C VAL A 19 -21.79 6.49 -4.87
N VAL A 20 -22.40 5.43 -5.39
CA VAL A 20 -23.06 4.40 -4.58
C VAL A 20 -22.03 3.58 -3.79
N MET A 21 -20.90 3.22 -4.40
CA MET A 21 -19.87 2.39 -3.77
C MET A 21 -19.00 3.15 -2.79
N PHE A 22 -18.80 4.45 -3.01
CA PHE A 22 -17.86 5.24 -2.22
C PHE A 22 -18.13 5.17 -0.71
N PRO A 23 -19.37 5.32 -0.20
CA PRO A 23 -19.69 5.09 1.21
C PRO A 23 -19.29 3.70 1.71
N TYR A 24 -19.64 2.63 1.00
CA TYR A 24 -19.35 1.25 1.42
C TYR A 24 -17.85 0.94 1.41
N LEU A 25 -17.12 1.51 0.45
CA LEU A 25 -15.68 1.30 0.32
C LEU A 25 -14.87 2.12 1.32
N THR A 26 -15.33 3.32 1.68
CA THR A 26 -14.52 4.28 2.45
C THR A 26 -14.94 4.39 3.92
N ILE A 27 -16.23 4.28 4.24
CA ILE A 27 -16.71 4.45 5.62
C ILE A 27 -16.11 3.41 6.57
N PRO A 28 -16.12 2.09 6.29
CA PRO A 28 -15.56 1.12 7.22
C PRO A 28 -14.06 1.37 7.51
N PRO A 29 -13.20 1.59 6.50
CA PRO A 29 -11.81 2.02 6.75
C PRO A 29 -11.69 3.30 7.58
N PHE A 30 -12.53 4.31 7.33
CA PHE A 30 -12.52 5.59 8.07
C PHE A 30 -13.02 5.44 9.51
N LEU A 31 -13.87 4.47 9.83
CA LEU A 31 -14.31 4.23 11.21
C LEU A 31 -13.31 3.36 11.98
N VAL A 32 -12.79 2.31 11.35
CA VAL A 32 -11.90 1.34 12.01
C VAL A 32 -10.51 1.92 12.25
N SER A 33 -9.95 2.68 11.31
CA SER A 33 -8.58 3.18 11.44
C SER A 33 -8.41 4.14 12.64
N PRO A 34 -9.24 5.18 12.85
CA PRO A 34 -9.13 6.08 13.99
C PRO A 34 -9.27 5.39 15.35
N LEU A 35 -10.12 4.36 15.43
CA LEU A 35 -10.29 3.54 16.63
C LEU A 35 -9.02 2.75 16.95
N LEU A 36 -8.45 2.08 15.95
CA LEU A 36 -7.18 1.35 16.11
C LEU A 36 -6.01 2.29 16.42
N GLN A 37 -5.99 3.47 15.82
CA GLN A 37 -5.04 4.52 16.16
C GLN A 37 -5.20 4.96 17.63
N ALA A 38 -6.43 5.18 18.11
CA ALA A 38 -6.70 5.62 19.48
C ALA A 38 -6.35 4.55 20.53
N VAL A 39 -6.58 3.27 20.23
CA VAL A 39 -6.38 2.18 21.21
C VAL A 39 -4.98 1.58 21.13
N GLY A 40 -4.45 1.37 19.92
CA GLY A 40 -3.26 0.56 19.70
C GLY A 40 -1.96 1.34 19.54
N ARG A 41 -2.02 2.56 18.98
CA ARG A 41 -0.83 3.29 18.53
C ARG A 41 0.08 3.70 19.68
N ASP A 42 -0.46 4.34 20.71
CA ASP A 42 0.35 4.86 21.83
C ASP A 42 0.98 3.72 22.64
N ALA A 43 0.25 2.63 22.83
CA ALA A 43 0.76 1.41 23.43
C ALA A 43 1.88 0.78 22.57
N ALA A 44 1.70 0.70 21.25
CA ALA A 44 2.70 0.17 20.34
C ALA A 44 3.98 1.03 20.35
N ARG A 45 3.82 2.36 20.31
CA ARG A 45 4.91 3.33 20.38
C ARG A 45 5.65 3.22 21.70
N GLY A 46 4.96 3.23 22.84
CA GLY A 46 5.57 3.10 24.15
C GLY A 46 6.40 1.81 24.28
N ARG A 47 5.84 0.67 23.82
CA ARG A 47 6.55 -0.62 23.80
C ARG A 47 7.76 -0.64 22.87
N LEU A 48 7.73 0.10 21.76
CA LEU A 48 8.86 0.23 20.85
C LEU A 48 9.96 1.11 21.47
N LEU A 49 9.60 2.21 22.13
CA LEU A 49 10.54 3.11 22.79
C LEU A 49 11.20 2.49 24.03
N GLN A 50 10.50 1.62 24.76
CA GLN A 50 11.06 0.88 25.89
C GLN A 50 12.14 -0.14 25.47
N ASN A 51 12.08 -0.64 24.22
CA ASN A 51 13.08 -1.54 23.68
C ASN A 51 13.36 -1.16 22.20
N PRO A 52 14.19 -0.12 21.97
CA PRO A 52 14.42 0.47 20.65
C PRO A 52 15.01 -0.52 19.62
N ASP A 53 15.79 -1.49 20.09
CA ASP A 53 16.37 -2.58 19.30
C ASP A 53 15.54 -3.87 19.32
N GLY A 54 14.38 -3.82 19.99
CA GLY A 54 13.48 -4.94 20.18
C GLY A 54 12.82 -5.43 18.90
N SER A 55 11.81 -6.28 19.07
CA SER A 55 11.15 -6.96 17.95
C SER A 55 10.60 -5.98 16.90
N TRP A 56 11.01 -6.16 15.64
CA TRP A 56 10.52 -5.42 14.47
C TRP A 56 9.00 -5.52 14.30
N TRP A 57 8.37 -6.58 14.81
CA TRP A 57 6.92 -6.72 14.77
C TRP A 57 6.24 -5.51 15.45
N ARG A 58 6.84 -4.94 16.52
CA ARG A 58 6.27 -3.77 17.21
C ARG A 58 6.26 -2.54 16.31
N ALA A 59 7.29 -2.37 15.50
CA ALA A 59 7.36 -1.31 14.51
C ALA A 59 6.35 -1.54 13.37
N VAL A 60 6.16 -2.79 12.94
CA VAL A 60 5.12 -3.16 11.97
C VAL A 60 3.73 -2.83 12.51
N TRP A 61 3.44 -3.22 13.75
CA TRP A 61 2.16 -2.95 14.40
C TRP A 61 1.91 -1.43 14.56
N LEU A 62 2.93 -0.68 14.99
CA LEU A 62 2.87 0.79 15.04
C LEU A 62 2.61 1.38 13.64
N GLY A 63 3.20 0.81 12.59
CA GLY A 63 2.94 1.19 11.20
C GLY A 63 1.52 0.87 10.76
N ALA A 64 1.01 -0.33 11.03
CA ALA A 64 -0.36 -0.72 10.71
C ALA A 64 -1.41 0.18 11.41
N CYS A 65 -1.10 0.65 12.61
CA CYS A 65 -1.89 1.62 13.36
C CYS A 65 -1.48 3.10 13.13
N SER A 66 -0.76 3.40 12.03
CA SER A 66 -0.37 4.78 11.70
C SER A 66 -1.49 5.55 10.99
N PRO A 67 -1.40 6.89 10.93
CA PRO A 67 -2.36 7.66 10.17
C PRO A 67 -2.03 7.51 8.68
N PRO A 68 -3.01 7.56 7.78
CA PRO A 68 -2.78 7.47 6.34
C PRO A 68 -1.94 8.63 5.76
N GLY A 69 -1.76 9.73 6.50
CA GLY A 69 -1.02 10.90 6.05
C GLY A 69 0.51 10.74 6.06
N ARG A 70 1.15 10.75 4.89
CA ARG A 70 2.61 10.61 4.70
C ARG A 70 3.44 11.52 5.62
N SER A 71 3.10 12.81 5.71
CA SER A 71 3.87 13.78 6.52
C SER A 71 3.88 13.44 8.01
N LYS A 72 2.77 12.89 8.54
CA LYS A 72 2.69 12.46 9.94
C LYS A 72 3.55 11.21 10.16
N VAL A 73 3.54 10.28 9.21
CA VAL A 73 4.34 9.05 9.23
C VAL A 73 5.84 9.38 9.22
N PHE A 74 6.30 10.24 8.33
CA PHE A 74 7.73 10.62 8.29
C PHE A 74 8.17 11.39 9.54
N ARG A 75 7.31 12.25 10.11
CA ARG A 75 7.59 12.94 11.38
C ARG A 75 7.69 11.96 12.55
N GLU A 76 6.83 10.94 12.59
CA GLU A 76 6.91 9.87 13.59
C GLU A 76 8.22 9.07 13.41
N ALA A 77 8.60 8.73 12.17
CA ALA A 77 9.86 8.06 11.88
C ALA A 77 11.08 8.88 12.34
N GLN A 78 11.06 10.21 12.14
CA GLN A 78 12.09 11.12 12.67
C GLN A 78 12.13 11.06 14.21
N GLY A 79 10.97 11.11 14.87
CA GLY A 79 10.88 11.00 16.33
C GLY A 79 11.38 9.66 16.87
N LEU A 80 11.07 8.55 16.20
CA LEU A 80 11.57 7.22 16.56
C LEU A 80 13.09 7.14 16.43
N LEU A 81 13.64 7.63 15.31
CA LEU A 81 15.08 7.61 15.06
C LEU A 81 15.83 8.52 16.05
N ALA A 82 15.29 9.70 16.35
CA ALA A 82 15.81 10.62 17.37
C ALA A 82 15.78 10.01 18.79
N ALA A 83 14.76 9.19 19.09
CA ALA A 83 14.64 8.45 20.33
C ALA A 83 15.50 7.17 20.39
N GLY A 84 16.38 6.96 19.41
CA GLY A 84 17.34 5.85 19.41
C GLY A 84 16.84 4.54 18.80
N VAL A 85 15.61 4.50 18.27
CA VAL A 85 15.08 3.30 17.59
C VAL A 85 15.98 2.92 16.42
N SER A 86 16.26 1.63 16.28
CA SER A 86 17.16 1.16 15.22
C SER A 86 16.60 1.52 13.83
N PRO A 87 17.47 1.91 12.88
CA PRO A 87 17.04 2.24 11.52
C PRO A 87 16.25 1.13 10.83
N ALA A 88 16.58 -0.14 11.12
CA ALA A 88 15.82 -1.28 10.61
C ALA A 88 14.37 -1.30 11.13
N ASN A 89 14.16 -1.00 12.41
CA ASN A 89 12.82 -0.88 12.98
C ASN A 89 12.09 0.37 12.44
N VAL A 90 12.78 1.48 12.23
CA VAL A 90 12.19 2.68 11.58
C VAL A 90 11.76 2.37 10.14
N MET A 91 12.55 1.61 9.38
CA MET A 91 12.17 1.19 8.04
C MET A 91 11.02 0.20 8.04
N ALA A 92 10.98 -0.74 9.00
CA ALA A 92 9.84 -1.63 9.18
C ALA A 92 8.54 -0.85 9.46
N TYR A 93 8.63 0.17 10.31
CA TYR A 93 7.55 1.13 10.56
C TYR A 93 7.11 1.85 9.28
N LEU A 94 8.06 2.43 8.52
CA LEU A 94 7.75 3.17 7.30
C LEU A 94 7.05 2.30 6.24
N VAL A 95 7.56 1.09 6.00
CA VAL A 95 6.95 0.14 5.05
C VAL A 95 5.53 -0.21 5.51
N ALA A 96 5.37 -0.61 6.77
CA ALA A 96 4.05 -0.98 7.30
C ALA A 96 3.06 0.21 7.30
N ALA A 97 3.50 1.42 7.62
CA ALA A 97 2.66 2.61 7.64
C ALA A 97 2.13 3.02 6.25
N HIS A 98 2.82 2.65 5.17
CA HIS A 98 2.38 2.98 3.81
C HIS A 98 1.68 1.81 3.10
N SER A 99 1.90 0.57 3.52
CA SER A 99 1.38 -0.63 2.83
C SER A 99 0.42 -1.48 3.66
N LEU A 100 0.56 -1.46 4.99
CA LEU A 100 -0.21 -2.28 5.94
C LEU A 100 -1.09 -1.45 6.88
N VAL A 101 -1.14 -0.12 6.69
CA VAL A 101 -2.08 0.73 7.44
C VAL A 101 -3.47 0.17 7.24
N VAL A 102 -4.22 -0.09 8.31
CA VAL A 102 -5.47 -0.89 8.26
C VAL A 102 -6.47 -0.42 7.19
N TYR A 103 -6.45 0.88 6.89
CA TYR A 103 -7.22 1.48 5.81
C TYR A 103 -6.98 0.81 4.44
N MET A 104 -5.72 0.47 4.13
CA MET A 104 -5.25 -0.13 2.87
C MET A 104 -5.83 -1.52 2.61
N PRO A 105 -5.61 -2.53 3.48
CA PRO A 105 -6.23 -3.83 3.35
C PRO A 105 -7.73 -3.76 3.16
N LEU A 106 -8.44 -2.98 3.98
CA LEU A 106 -9.90 -2.91 3.92
C LEU A 106 -10.39 -2.36 2.57
N LEU A 107 -9.75 -1.30 2.07
CA LEU A 107 -10.11 -0.71 0.78
C LEU A 107 -9.77 -1.65 -0.39
N LEU A 108 -8.62 -2.33 -0.33
CA LEU A 108 -8.21 -3.31 -1.35
C LEU A 108 -9.11 -4.54 -1.36
N VAL A 109 -9.51 -5.09 -0.19
CA VAL A 109 -10.48 -6.18 -0.12
C VAL A 109 -11.77 -5.77 -0.83
N ALA A 110 -12.23 -4.55 -0.57
CA ALA A 110 -13.49 -4.08 -1.10
C ALA A 110 -13.44 -3.76 -2.61
N LEU A 111 -12.27 -3.36 -3.15
CA LEU A 111 -12.10 -3.02 -4.57
C LEU A 111 -11.66 -4.18 -5.47
N SER A 112 -10.81 -5.06 -4.93
CA SER A 112 -10.06 -6.06 -5.70
C SER A 112 -10.07 -7.46 -5.07
N GLY A 113 -10.76 -7.63 -3.93
CA GLY A 113 -10.87 -8.91 -3.23
C GLY A 113 -9.73 -9.18 -2.23
N PRO A 114 -9.81 -10.30 -1.49
CA PRO A 114 -8.86 -10.61 -0.41
C PRO A 114 -7.46 -10.97 -0.91
N GLN A 115 -7.31 -11.48 -2.13
CA GLN A 115 -6.03 -12.01 -2.59
C GLN A 115 -4.98 -10.93 -2.87
N PRO A 116 -5.28 -9.77 -3.51
CA PRO A 116 -4.33 -8.65 -3.57
C PRO A 116 -3.90 -8.13 -2.19
N VAL A 117 -4.76 -8.23 -1.18
CA VAL A 117 -4.44 -7.85 0.21
C VAL A 117 -3.46 -8.83 0.85
N ILE A 118 -3.69 -10.13 0.69
CA ILE A 118 -2.77 -11.16 1.17
C ILE A 118 -1.42 -11.00 0.47
N GLY A 119 -1.43 -10.81 -0.85
CA GLY A 119 -0.21 -10.57 -1.62
C GLY A 119 0.54 -9.32 -1.16
N LEU A 120 -0.16 -8.20 -0.96
CA LEU A 120 0.45 -6.97 -0.46
C LEU A 120 1.02 -7.18 0.96
N ALA A 121 0.30 -7.89 1.82
CA ALA A 121 0.76 -8.21 3.17
C ALA A 121 2.06 -9.03 3.14
N LEU A 122 2.09 -10.10 2.35
CA LEU A 122 3.29 -10.93 2.17
C LEU A 122 4.44 -10.13 1.55
N ALA A 123 4.17 -9.32 0.53
CA ALA A 123 5.18 -8.53 -0.17
C ALA A 123 5.77 -7.45 0.76
N ALA A 124 4.94 -6.78 1.56
CA ALA A 124 5.38 -5.81 2.56
C ALA A 124 6.25 -6.48 3.63
N LEU A 125 5.81 -7.61 4.19
CA LEU A 125 6.58 -8.35 5.21
C LEU A 125 7.93 -8.82 4.66
N LEU A 126 7.96 -9.33 3.43
CA LEU A 126 9.19 -9.73 2.76
C LEU A 126 10.10 -8.53 2.48
N THR A 127 9.55 -7.40 2.06
CA THR A 127 10.29 -6.14 1.90
C THR A 127 10.93 -5.73 3.23
N ILE A 128 10.19 -5.79 4.34
CA ILE A 128 10.71 -5.48 5.68
C ILE A 128 11.83 -6.44 6.08
N PHE A 129 11.67 -7.73 5.81
CA PHE A 129 12.69 -8.74 6.08
C PHE A 129 13.99 -8.47 5.31
N VAL A 130 13.90 -8.23 3.99
CA VAL A 130 15.04 -7.90 3.13
C VAL A 130 15.70 -6.58 3.56
N MET A 131 14.91 -5.56 3.88
CA MET A 131 15.45 -4.29 4.37
C MET A 131 16.18 -4.47 5.70
N ARG A 132 15.62 -5.22 6.66
CA ARG A 132 16.29 -5.51 7.93
C ARG A 132 17.64 -6.20 7.70
N TYR A 133 17.71 -7.16 6.79
CA TYR A 133 18.96 -7.85 6.46
C TYR A 133 19.98 -6.91 5.81
N THR A 134 19.59 -6.18 4.78
CA THR A 134 20.50 -5.29 4.03
C THR A 134 21.01 -4.13 4.89
N LEU A 135 20.17 -3.57 5.78
CA LEU A 135 20.56 -2.46 6.65
C LEU A 135 21.58 -2.83 7.72
N ARG A 136 21.71 -4.12 8.08
CA ARG A 136 22.79 -4.61 8.98
C ARG A 136 24.19 -4.38 8.39
N GLY A 137 24.30 -4.32 7.07
CA GLY A 137 25.57 -4.06 6.38
C GLY A 137 26.01 -2.59 6.35
N ILE A 138 25.22 -1.67 6.94
CA ILE A 138 25.56 -0.24 6.99
C ILE A 138 26.39 0.03 8.24
N ARG A 139 27.50 0.79 8.10
CA ARG A 139 28.47 1.02 9.18
C ARG A 139 27.85 1.89 10.28
N GLY A 140 28.17 1.59 11.55
CA GLY A 140 27.67 2.33 12.72
C GLY A 140 27.87 3.86 12.61
N ALA A 141 29.03 4.30 12.14
CA ALA A 141 29.34 5.71 11.96
C ALA A 141 28.41 6.45 10.98
N GLU A 142 27.85 5.76 9.98
CA GLU A 142 26.87 6.36 9.06
C GLU A 142 25.53 6.59 9.77
N TRP A 143 25.15 5.69 10.67
CA TRP A 143 23.95 5.83 11.50
C TRP A 143 24.10 6.91 12.56
N ASP A 144 25.29 7.05 13.14
CA ASP A 144 25.56 8.11 14.10
C ASP A 144 25.43 9.48 13.42
N LYS A 145 25.94 9.64 12.20
CA LYS A 145 25.73 10.86 11.40
C LYS A 145 24.25 11.16 11.17
N ALA A 146 23.45 10.16 10.81
CA ALA A 146 22.00 10.33 10.64
C ALA A 146 21.33 10.78 11.96
N ARG A 147 21.71 10.21 13.10
CA ARG A 147 21.21 10.62 14.42
C ARG A 147 21.63 12.04 14.79
N LEU A 148 22.84 12.47 14.41
CA LEU A 148 23.30 13.84 14.62
C LEU A 148 22.43 14.86 13.90
N LEU A 149 21.95 14.56 12.69
CA LEU A 149 21.04 15.44 11.94
C LEU A 149 19.70 15.66 12.65
N LEU A 150 19.32 14.73 13.53
CA LEU A 150 18.07 14.78 14.28
C LEU A 150 18.26 15.32 15.71
N ARG A 151 19.49 15.72 16.10
CA ARG A 151 19.71 16.36 17.40
C ARG A 151 18.95 17.69 17.46
N GLY A 152 18.10 17.83 18.47
CA GLY A 152 17.24 19.00 18.63
C GLY A 152 15.86 18.85 17.97
N PHE A 153 15.59 17.75 17.26
CA PHE A 153 14.23 17.41 16.88
C PHE A 153 13.46 17.03 18.14
N THR A 154 12.62 17.95 18.62
CA THR A 154 11.60 17.64 19.61
C THR A 154 10.42 17.02 18.87
N PRO A 155 10.09 15.73 19.11
CA PRO A 155 8.83 15.19 18.63
C PRO A 155 7.74 16.14 19.13
N GLY A 156 6.91 16.66 18.22
CA GLY A 156 5.81 17.55 18.61
C GLY A 156 5.09 16.91 19.81
N ALA A 157 4.94 17.68 20.90
CA ALA A 157 4.40 17.17 22.14
C ALA A 157 3.13 16.38 21.83
N ALA A 158 3.10 15.09 22.21
CA ALA A 158 1.86 14.34 22.20
C ALA A 158 0.89 15.16 23.04
N THR A 159 -0.12 15.75 22.42
CA THR A 159 -1.02 16.71 23.07
C THR A 159 -1.54 16.07 24.34
N SER A 160 -0.98 16.52 25.47
CA SER A 160 -1.16 15.95 26.79
C SER A 160 -2.49 16.42 27.36
N ALA A 161 -3.57 15.89 26.78
CA ALA A 161 -4.92 15.81 27.31
C ALA A 161 -5.77 15.19 26.19
N SER A 162 -5.85 13.87 26.12
CA SER A 162 -6.81 13.21 25.23
C SER A 162 -8.18 13.19 25.91
N PRO A 163 -9.25 13.71 25.27
CA PRO A 163 -10.62 13.53 25.72
C PRO A 163 -11.03 12.07 25.51
N GLY A 164 -10.59 11.15 26.38
CA GLY A 164 -10.81 9.71 26.26
C GLY A 164 -10.38 9.11 24.91
N TRP A 165 -10.65 7.81 24.72
CA TRP A 165 -10.39 7.14 23.43
C TRP A 165 -11.35 7.61 22.34
N VAL A 166 -12.59 7.99 22.70
CA VAL A 166 -13.62 8.49 21.77
C VAL A 166 -13.21 9.83 21.14
N GLY A 167 -12.78 10.80 21.95
CA GLY A 167 -12.36 12.10 21.43
C GLY A 167 -11.03 12.03 20.67
N ALA A 168 -10.15 11.08 21.02
CA ALA A 168 -8.99 10.76 20.20
C ALA A 168 -9.39 10.22 18.82
N ALA A 169 -10.33 9.26 18.77
CA ALA A 169 -10.84 8.71 17.52
C ALA A 169 -11.51 9.78 16.64
N ALA A 170 -12.34 10.66 17.22
CA ALA A 170 -12.98 11.75 16.46
C ALA A 170 -11.96 12.73 15.85
N ARG A 171 -10.92 13.11 16.59
CA ARG A 171 -9.84 13.97 16.07
C ARG A 171 -9.02 13.28 14.98
N ASN A 172 -8.72 11.98 15.15
CA ASN A 172 -8.03 11.19 14.15
C ASN A 172 -8.87 11.08 12.88
N LEU A 173 -10.19 10.83 12.97
CA LEU A 173 -11.10 10.80 11.84
C LEU A 173 -11.07 12.10 11.03
N ALA A 174 -11.23 13.25 11.68
CA ALA A 174 -11.19 14.55 11.01
C ALA A 174 -9.84 14.80 10.32
N GLY A 175 -8.74 14.46 11.01
CA GLY A 175 -7.39 14.56 10.45
C GLY A 175 -7.14 13.60 9.29
N ASP A 176 -7.73 12.42 9.31
CA ASP A 176 -7.59 11.40 8.27
C ASP A 176 -8.36 11.82 7.02
N ILE A 177 -9.62 12.25 7.16
CA ILE A 177 -10.42 12.81 6.05
C ILE A 177 -9.67 13.96 5.37
N ALA A 178 -9.15 14.92 6.13
CA ALA A 178 -8.39 16.04 5.59
C ALA A 178 -7.11 15.60 4.85
N SER A 179 -6.43 14.57 5.36
CA SER A 179 -5.18 14.07 4.76
C SER A 179 -5.37 13.14 3.56
N VAL A 180 -6.54 12.52 3.44
CA VAL A 180 -6.83 11.47 2.46
C VAL A 180 -7.72 11.95 1.31
N GLY A 181 -8.52 13.00 1.52
CA GLY A 181 -9.47 13.50 0.51
C GLY A 181 -8.83 13.79 -0.86
N TRP A 182 -7.77 14.62 -0.89
CA TRP A 182 -7.07 14.92 -2.15
C TRP A 182 -6.42 13.68 -2.80
N PRO A 183 -5.67 12.84 -2.06
CA PRO A 183 -5.21 11.55 -2.58
C PRO A 183 -6.28 10.68 -3.23
N LEU A 184 -7.46 10.57 -2.61
CA LEU A 184 -8.58 9.80 -3.14
C LEU A 184 -9.04 10.35 -4.49
N VAL A 185 -9.26 11.67 -4.57
CA VAL A 185 -9.66 12.33 -5.81
C VAL A 185 -8.62 12.12 -6.91
N LEU A 186 -7.34 12.28 -6.59
CA LEU A 186 -6.26 12.06 -7.56
C LEU A 186 -6.23 10.61 -8.06
N GLY A 187 -6.31 9.63 -7.14
CA GLY A 187 -6.32 8.21 -7.47
C GLY A 187 -7.53 7.80 -8.30
N ALA A 188 -8.72 8.32 -7.98
CA ALA A 188 -9.94 8.07 -8.73
C ALA A 188 -9.88 8.68 -10.14
N THR A 189 -9.40 9.92 -10.27
CA THR A 189 -9.24 10.59 -11.57
C THR A 189 -8.25 9.85 -12.47
N LEU A 190 -7.08 9.50 -11.94
CA LEU A 190 -6.09 8.73 -12.71
C LEU A 190 -6.60 7.32 -13.05
N GLY A 191 -7.31 6.68 -12.11
CA GLY A 191 -7.96 5.39 -12.35
C GLY A 191 -9.00 5.45 -13.46
N ALA A 192 -9.82 6.51 -13.50
CA ALA A 192 -10.80 6.72 -14.57
C ALA A 192 -10.14 6.95 -15.93
N VAL A 193 -9.01 7.69 -15.97
CA VAL A 193 -8.22 7.85 -17.20
C VAL A 193 -7.67 6.51 -17.67
N VAL A 194 -7.10 5.71 -16.76
CA VAL A 194 -6.62 4.36 -17.08
C VAL A 194 -7.76 3.46 -17.55
N ALA A 195 -8.93 3.51 -16.91
CA ALA A 195 -10.09 2.73 -17.31
C ALA A 195 -10.59 3.13 -18.71
N ALA A 196 -10.62 4.43 -19.01
CA ALA A 196 -10.98 4.93 -20.34
C ALA A 196 -9.95 4.52 -21.41
N TRP A 197 -8.67 4.42 -21.06
CA TRP A 197 -7.59 4.06 -21.98
C TRP A 197 -7.41 2.54 -22.17
N GLY A 198 -7.64 1.76 -21.10
CA GLY A 198 -7.54 0.29 -21.07
C GLY A 198 -8.55 -0.42 -21.97
N LEU A 199 -9.51 0.30 -22.53
CA LEU A 199 -10.42 -0.18 -23.58
C LEU A 199 -9.77 -0.25 -24.98
N SER A 200 -8.43 -0.13 -25.09
CA SER A 200 -7.71 -0.24 -26.36
C SER A 200 -6.98 -1.58 -26.50
N ASP A 201 -7.33 -2.33 -27.56
CA ASP A 201 -6.78 -3.67 -27.88
C ASP A 201 -5.23 -3.69 -28.02
N ALA A 202 -4.63 -2.53 -28.26
CA ALA A 202 -3.19 -2.36 -28.45
C ALA A 202 -2.35 -2.70 -27.20
N PHE A 203 -2.92 -2.62 -25.99
CA PHE A 203 -2.17 -2.86 -24.75
C PHE A 203 -2.27 -4.30 -24.25
N VAL A 204 -3.43 -4.94 -24.42
CA VAL A 204 -3.71 -6.32 -23.99
C VAL A 204 -2.83 -7.33 -24.75
N SER A 205 -2.42 -7.01 -25.98
CA SER A 205 -1.61 -7.89 -26.83
C SER A 205 -0.10 -7.88 -26.55
N VAL A 206 0.42 -6.91 -25.79
CA VAL A 206 1.87 -6.73 -25.58
C VAL A 206 2.41 -7.47 -24.34
N GLN A 207 1.56 -7.86 -23.39
CA GLN A 207 1.98 -8.59 -22.19
C GLN A 207 1.22 -9.90 -22.04
N GLY A 208 1.78 -10.99 -22.59
CA GLY A 208 1.38 -12.32 -22.12
C GLY A 208 1.62 -12.40 -20.61
N ASN A 209 0.56 -12.53 -19.81
CA ASN A 209 0.62 -12.46 -18.34
C ASN A 209 1.32 -13.67 -17.68
N ASN A 210 1.76 -14.64 -18.45
CA ASN A 210 2.32 -15.90 -17.97
C ASN A 210 3.82 -16.00 -18.29
N GLY A 211 4.60 -16.34 -17.27
CA GLY A 211 6.04 -16.58 -17.38
C GLY A 211 6.91 -15.60 -16.61
N VAL A 212 8.14 -16.02 -16.32
CA VAL A 212 9.08 -15.25 -15.48
C VAL A 212 9.46 -13.91 -16.12
N GLY A 213 9.77 -13.91 -17.42
CA GLY A 213 10.17 -12.69 -18.15
C GLY A 213 9.13 -11.57 -18.07
N PRO A 214 7.86 -11.82 -18.48
CA PRO A 214 6.79 -10.85 -18.35
C PRO A 214 6.56 -10.35 -16.92
N GLN A 215 6.64 -11.21 -15.91
CA GLN A 215 6.47 -10.79 -14.50
C GLN A 215 7.62 -9.88 -14.02
N VAL A 216 8.86 -10.11 -14.46
CA VAL A 216 9.99 -9.21 -14.20
C VAL A 216 9.72 -7.83 -14.82
N VAL A 217 9.39 -7.79 -16.12
CA VAL A 217 9.07 -6.52 -16.80
C VAL A 217 7.90 -5.81 -16.13
N SER A 218 6.86 -6.55 -15.75
CA SER A 218 5.69 -6.03 -15.06
C SER A 218 6.05 -5.42 -13.69
N ALA A 219 6.88 -6.09 -12.89
CA ALA A 219 7.36 -5.57 -11.60
C ALA A 219 8.09 -4.22 -11.75
N PHE A 220 8.99 -4.11 -12.73
CA PHE A 220 9.69 -2.86 -13.03
C PHE A 220 8.73 -1.76 -13.51
N ALA A 221 7.80 -2.10 -14.40
CA ALA A 221 6.83 -1.15 -14.94
C ALA A 221 5.86 -0.64 -13.85
N GLY A 222 5.40 -1.53 -12.96
CA GLY A 222 4.58 -1.17 -11.81
C GLY A 222 5.32 -0.24 -10.84
N LEU A 223 6.58 -0.54 -10.52
CA LEU A 223 7.41 0.32 -9.68
C LEU A 223 7.63 1.70 -10.31
N LEU A 224 7.94 1.75 -11.61
CA LEU A 224 8.14 2.98 -12.35
C LEU A 224 6.85 3.81 -12.42
N LEU A 225 5.70 3.17 -12.63
CA LEU A 225 4.41 3.86 -12.65
C LEU A 225 4.09 4.46 -11.27
N ALA A 226 4.36 3.73 -10.18
CA ALA A 226 4.20 4.27 -8.84
C ALA A 226 5.11 5.50 -8.63
N TYR A 227 6.36 5.43 -9.09
CA TYR A 227 7.30 6.55 -9.04
C TYR A 227 6.79 7.78 -9.81
N VAL A 228 6.39 7.61 -11.08
CA VAL A 228 5.97 8.71 -11.97
C VAL A 228 4.62 9.29 -11.53
N SER A 229 3.67 8.44 -11.16
CA SER A 229 2.34 8.89 -10.75
C SER A 229 2.39 9.68 -9.44
N GLY A 230 3.33 9.37 -8.55
CA GLY A 230 3.53 10.07 -7.28
C GLY A 230 2.36 9.92 -6.31
N VAL A 231 1.36 9.09 -6.64
CA VAL A 231 0.06 9.06 -5.96
C VAL A 231 0.24 8.62 -4.51
N PRO A 232 -0.35 9.34 -3.54
CA PRO A 232 -0.32 8.93 -2.14
C PRO A 232 -0.94 7.56 -1.94
N PRO A 233 -0.46 6.79 -0.94
CA PRO A 233 -0.84 5.39 -0.78
C PRO A 233 -2.33 5.15 -0.99
N VAL A 234 -3.20 5.94 -0.34
CA VAL A 234 -4.65 5.75 -0.46
C VAL A 234 -5.18 5.93 -1.88
N GLY A 235 -4.72 6.96 -2.60
CA GLY A 235 -5.06 7.14 -4.01
C GLY A 235 -4.49 6.02 -4.89
N ASN A 236 -3.33 5.49 -4.49
CA ASN A 236 -2.66 4.41 -5.21
C ASN A 236 -3.49 3.12 -5.20
N VAL A 237 -4.31 2.90 -4.17
CA VAL A 237 -5.24 1.76 -4.12
C VAL A 237 -6.27 1.82 -5.24
N TYR A 238 -6.87 2.98 -5.46
CA TYR A 238 -7.87 3.17 -6.52
C TYR A 238 -7.25 2.99 -7.91
N LEU A 239 -6.12 3.65 -8.15
CA LEU A 239 -5.39 3.52 -9.41
C LEU A 239 -4.96 2.06 -9.64
N GLY A 240 -4.43 1.40 -8.60
CA GLY A 240 -4.02 -0.01 -8.67
C GLY A 240 -5.19 -0.95 -8.93
N ALA A 241 -6.35 -0.71 -8.33
CA ALA A 241 -7.55 -1.50 -8.59
C ALA A 241 -7.99 -1.41 -10.05
N TRP A 242 -7.89 -0.23 -10.68
CA TRP A 242 -8.18 -0.06 -12.10
C TRP A 242 -7.10 -0.68 -13.00
N LEU A 243 -5.83 -0.53 -12.66
CA LEU A 243 -4.72 -1.18 -13.37
C LEU A 243 -4.84 -2.71 -13.35
N TRP A 244 -5.27 -3.25 -12.21
CA TRP A 244 -5.57 -4.67 -12.06
C TRP A 244 -6.74 -5.09 -12.94
N LYS A 245 -7.85 -4.36 -12.90
CA LYS A 245 -9.06 -4.64 -13.71
C LYS A 245 -8.84 -4.52 -15.21
N ALA A 246 -7.94 -3.63 -15.62
CA ALA A 246 -7.59 -3.42 -17.02
C ALA A 246 -6.55 -4.44 -17.54
N GLU A 247 -6.18 -5.45 -16.75
CA GLU A 247 -5.11 -6.44 -17.08
C GLU A 247 -3.78 -5.78 -17.45
N PHE A 248 -3.56 -4.53 -17.01
CA PHE A 248 -2.43 -3.72 -17.45
C PHE A 248 -1.09 -4.22 -16.89
N PHE A 249 -1.14 -4.86 -15.73
CA PHE A 249 0.00 -5.48 -15.09
C PHE A 249 -0.31 -6.91 -14.65
N GLY A 250 0.66 -7.79 -14.83
CA GLY A 250 0.74 -9.01 -14.04
C GLY A 250 0.82 -8.72 -12.54
N TYR A 251 0.61 -9.77 -11.74
CA TYR A 251 0.56 -9.66 -10.28
C TYR A 251 1.80 -9.01 -9.67
N ALA A 252 2.99 -9.29 -10.21
CA ALA A 252 4.23 -8.68 -9.75
C ALA A 252 4.24 -7.16 -9.96
N GLY A 253 3.73 -6.69 -11.10
CA GLY A 253 3.59 -5.25 -11.37
C GLY A 253 2.64 -4.58 -10.39
N LEU A 254 1.50 -5.21 -10.10
CA LEU A 254 0.55 -4.67 -9.13
C LEU A 254 1.15 -4.55 -7.73
N MET A 255 1.83 -5.59 -7.24
CA MET A 255 2.46 -5.57 -5.91
C MET A 255 3.60 -4.53 -5.83
N ALA A 256 4.44 -4.46 -6.86
CA ALA A 256 5.50 -3.47 -6.95
C ALA A 256 4.94 -2.04 -7.01
N PHE A 257 3.81 -1.85 -7.71
CA PHE A 257 3.10 -0.58 -7.78
C PHE A 257 2.55 -0.15 -6.41
N TYR A 258 1.91 -1.05 -5.66
CA TYR A 258 1.40 -0.72 -4.32
C TYR A 258 2.50 -0.34 -3.34
N LEU A 259 3.61 -1.08 -3.34
CA LEU A 259 4.76 -0.79 -2.48
C LEU A 259 5.60 0.41 -2.96
N GLY A 260 5.58 0.70 -4.26
CA GLY A 260 6.35 1.77 -4.91
C GLY A 260 6.03 3.17 -4.40
N VAL A 261 4.90 3.35 -3.70
CA VAL A 261 4.54 4.59 -2.99
C VAL A 261 5.64 5.06 -2.03
N LEU A 262 6.42 4.11 -1.50
CA LEU A 262 7.53 4.33 -0.59
C LEU A 262 8.74 4.99 -1.24
N ILE A 263 8.87 4.97 -2.56
CA ILE A 263 10.01 5.54 -3.30
C ILE A 263 9.60 6.66 -4.26
N THR A 264 8.38 7.20 -4.11
CA THR A 264 7.91 8.33 -4.93
C THR A 264 8.83 9.55 -4.82
N PRO A 265 8.88 10.43 -5.84
CA PRO A 265 9.69 11.65 -5.83
C PRO A 265 9.51 12.49 -4.56
N PHE A 266 8.27 12.58 -4.05
CA PHE A 266 7.94 13.31 -2.82
C PHE A 266 8.47 12.66 -1.54
N ALA A 267 8.77 11.36 -1.55
CA ALA A 267 9.36 10.65 -0.42
C ALA A 267 10.90 10.79 -0.40
N LEU A 268 11.54 11.00 -1.54
CA LEU A 268 13.01 11.06 -1.63
C LEU A 268 13.64 12.15 -0.73
N PRO A 269 13.16 13.41 -0.72
CA PRO A 269 13.69 14.41 0.20
C PRO A 269 13.54 14.00 1.67
N ARG A 270 12.48 13.26 2.01
CA ARG A 270 12.23 12.80 3.39
C ARG A 270 13.21 11.73 3.84
N TYR A 271 13.66 10.85 2.94
CA TYR A 271 14.75 9.92 3.26
C TYR A 271 16.08 10.66 3.46
N ALA A 272 16.34 11.70 2.66
CA ALA A 272 17.52 12.53 2.84
C ALA A 272 17.47 13.32 4.16
N GLU A 273 16.29 13.80 4.58
CA GLU A 273 16.07 14.43 5.89
C GLU A 273 16.27 13.44 7.04
N LEU A 274 15.81 12.19 6.89
CA LEU A 274 15.92 11.15 7.93
C LEU A 274 17.33 10.61 8.11
N PHE A 275 18.03 10.33 7.00
CA PHE A 275 19.25 9.54 7.01
C PHE A 275 20.48 10.29 6.49
N GLY A 276 20.31 11.52 6.00
CA GLY A 276 21.31 12.23 5.22
C GLY A 276 21.24 11.86 3.73
N ARG A 277 21.73 12.74 2.85
CA ARG A 277 21.57 12.62 1.39
C ARG A 277 22.15 11.32 0.82
N GLU A 278 23.39 10.98 1.17
CA GLU A 278 24.08 9.80 0.62
C GLU A 278 23.46 8.49 1.12
N LEU A 279 23.27 8.37 2.43
CA LEU A 279 22.69 7.18 3.05
C LEU A 279 21.21 7.01 2.67
N GLY A 280 20.44 8.11 2.63
CA GLY A 280 19.05 8.12 2.18
C GLY A 280 18.91 7.56 0.76
N TRP A 281 19.80 7.95 -0.17
CA TRP A 281 19.80 7.40 -1.53
C TRP A 281 20.09 5.89 -1.57
N ARG A 282 21.09 5.42 -0.80
CA ARG A 282 21.38 3.98 -0.69
C ARG A 282 20.21 3.19 -0.10
N ILE A 283 19.51 3.76 0.87
CA ILE A 283 18.30 3.16 1.46
C ILE A 283 17.19 3.05 0.42
N VAL A 284 16.95 4.10 -0.37
CA VAL A 284 15.96 4.08 -1.46
C VAL A 284 16.30 3.02 -2.51
N GLN A 285 17.57 2.91 -2.92
CA GLN A 285 18.00 1.88 -3.88
C GLN A 285 17.75 0.47 -3.35
N ARG A 286 18.12 0.20 -2.09
CA ARG A 286 17.88 -1.09 -1.44
C ARG A 286 16.38 -1.38 -1.28
N LEU A 287 15.59 -0.35 -0.99
CA LEU A 287 14.14 -0.46 -0.87
C LEU A 287 13.50 -0.80 -2.22
N ALA A 288 13.93 -0.15 -3.31
CA ALA A 288 13.47 -0.48 -4.66
C ALA A 288 13.76 -1.94 -5.03
N LEU A 289 14.98 -2.41 -4.77
CA LEU A 289 15.35 -3.82 -4.99
C LEU A 289 14.54 -4.78 -4.11
N ALA A 290 14.32 -4.44 -2.83
CA ALA A 290 13.52 -5.23 -1.92
C ALA A 290 12.06 -5.34 -2.37
N ILE A 291 11.48 -4.24 -2.88
CA ILE A 291 10.12 -4.21 -3.44
C ILE A 291 10.02 -5.13 -4.67
N LEU A 292 10.96 -5.03 -5.61
CA LEU A 292 10.97 -5.86 -6.82
C LEU A 292 11.10 -7.35 -6.46
N ALA A 293 12.05 -7.69 -5.60
CA ALA A 293 12.24 -9.06 -5.14
C ALA A 293 10.99 -9.59 -4.41
N ALA A 294 10.37 -8.78 -3.56
CA ALA A 294 9.17 -9.18 -2.83
C ALA A 294 7.96 -9.38 -3.74
N ALA A 295 7.76 -8.48 -4.71
CA ALA A 295 6.68 -8.60 -5.68
C ALA A 295 6.80 -9.86 -6.55
N LEU A 296 8.02 -10.18 -7.01
CA LEU A 296 8.28 -11.40 -7.76
C LEU A 296 8.12 -12.66 -6.90
N ALA A 297 8.61 -12.64 -5.66
CA ALA A 297 8.51 -13.78 -4.75
C ALA A 297 7.05 -14.10 -4.39
N VAL A 298 6.22 -13.08 -4.14
CA VAL A 298 4.78 -13.30 -3.88
C VAL A 298 4.07 -13.82 -5.12
N THR A 299 4.44 -13.36 -6.30
CA THR A 299 3.91 -13.89 -7.56
C THR A 299 4.27 -15.38 -7.72
N ALA A 300 5.53 -15.74 -7.47
CA ALA A 300 5.99 -17.13 -7.47
C ALA A 300 5.28 -17.98 -6.41
N PHE A 301 4.99 -17.41 -5.23
CA PHE A 301 4.21 -18.08 -4.19
C PHE A 301 2.81 -18.45 -4.68
N TRP A 302 2.10 -17.55 -5.37
CA TRP A 302 0.78 -17.85 -5.92
C TRP A 302 0.83 -18.92 -7.00
N TYR A 303 1.80 -18.87 -7.92
CA TYR A 303 1.97 -19.94 -8.93
C TYR A 303 2.31 -21.29 -8.30
N ALA A 304 3.15 -21.31 -7.26
CA ALA A 304 3.47 -22.54 -6.54
C ALA A 304 2.24 -23.10 -5.83
N LEU A 305 1.42 -22.23 -5.22
CA LEU A 305 0.18 -22.61 -4.56
C LEU A 305 -0.81 -23.21 -5.55
N ASP A 306 -1.01 -22.56 -6.70
CA ASP A 306 -1.83 -23.04 -7.81
C ASP A 306 -1.39 -24.44 -8.28
N TRP A 307 -0.09 -24.61 -8.53
CA TRP A 307 0.49 -25.88 -8.92
C TRP A 307 0.27 -26.99 -7.88
N VAL A 308 0.49 -26.71 -6.59
CA VAL A 308 0.26 -27.68 -5.51
C VAL A 308 -1.19 -28.15 -5.51
N PHE A 309 -2.15 -27.24 -5.63
CA PHE A 309 -3.57 -27.58 -5.58
C PHE A 309 -4.03 -28.39 -6.78
N HIS A 310 -3.53 -28.09 -7.98
CA HIS A 310 -3.75 -28.93 -9.15
C HIS A 310 -3.14 -30.32 -8.97
N ALA A 311 -1.93 -30.41 -8.42
CA ALA A 311 -1.25 -31.70 -8.20
C ALA A 311 -1.99 -32.62 -7.22
N VAL A 312 -2.73 -32.07 -6.24
CA VAL A 312 -3.52 -32.86 -5.28
C VAL A 312 -4.99 -33.05 -5.68
N GLY A 313 -5.38 -32.68 -6.91
CA GLY A 313 -6.75 -32.83 -7.40
C GLY A 313 -7.75 -31.87 -6.74
N LEU A 314 -7.27 -30.81 -6.09
CA LEU A 314 -8.08 -29.73 -5.50
C LEU A 314 -8.12 -28.49 -6.41
N GLY A 315 -7.80 -28.64 -7.69
CA GLY A 315 -7.83 -27.56 -8.69
C GLY A 315 -9.20 -26.88 -8.75
N ALA A 316 -10.28 -27.63 -8.99
CA ALA A 316 -11.63 -27.06 -9.18
C ALA A 316 -12.17 -26.14 -8.04
N PRO A 317 -12.11 -26.48 -6.74
CA PRO A 317 -12.55 -25.58 -5.67
C PRO A 317 -11.67 -24.33 -5.54
N ILE A 318 -10.47 -24.36 -6.10
CA ILE A 318 -9.47 -23.30 -5.99
C ILE A 318 -9.35 -22.50 -7.28
N GLU A 319 -9.69 -23.04 -8.44
CA GLU A 319 -9.90 -22.31 -9.69
C GLU A 319 -10.92 -21.19 -9.46
N GLY A 320 -12.00 -21.40 -8.69
CA GLY A 320 -12.89 -20.30 -8.31
C GLY A 320 -12.20 -19.19 -7.49
N LEU A 321 -11.21 -19.56 -6.67
CA LEU A 321 -10.37 -18.65 -5.88
C LEU A 321 -9.12 -18.17 -6.66
N ILE A 322 -8.77 -18.75 -7.80
CA ILE A 322 -7.57 -18.49 -8.61
C ILE A 322 -7.91 -17.77 -9.92
N ASP A 323 -8.94 -18.18 -10.65
CA ASP A 323 -9.50 -17.45 -11.79
C ASP A 323 -10.22 -16.16 -11.36
N SER A 324 -10.64 -16.02 -10.10
CA SER A 324 -11.03 -14.72 -9.55
C SER A 324 -9.83 -13.84 -9.13
N THR A 325 -8.60 -14.35 -9.23
CA THR A 325 -7.44 -13.79 -8.55
C THR A 325 -6.12 -13.74 -9.33
N ILE A 326 -6.03 -14.37 -10.50
CA ILE A 326 -4.96 -14.17 -11.49
C ILE A 326 -5.52 -13.43 -12.72
N LYS A 327 -6.82 -13.57 -12.99
CA LYS A 327 -7.57 -12.79 -13.97
C LYS A 327 -8.47 -11.80 -13.22
N PRO A 328 -8.58 -10.54 -13.67
CA PRO A 328 -9.51 -9.59 -13.06
C PRO A 328 -10.94 -10.04 -13.30
N ASN A 329 -11.50 -10.72 -12.31
CA ASN A 329 -12.90 -11.09 -12.34
C ASN A 329 -13.71 -9.94 -11.71
N PRO A 330 -14.75 -9.39 -12.38
CA PRO A 330 -15.66 -8.44 -11.76
C PRO A 330 -16.34 -9.09 -10.55
N ILE A 331 -15.94 -8.64 -9.36
CA ILE A 331 -16.44 -8.97 -8.01
C ILE A 331 -17.71 -9.87 -8.00
N PRO A 332 -17.58 -11.22 -7.99
CA PRO A 332 -18.72 -12.14 -8.09
C PRO A 332 -19.71 -12.05 -6.91
N TRP A 333 -19.22 -11.70 -5.72
CA TRP A 333 -20.04 -11.58 -4.50
C TRP A 333 -20.89 -10.29 -4.47
N PHE A 334 -20.48 -9.25 -5.19
CA PHE A 334 -21.23 -7.99 -5.24
C PHE A 334 -22.39 -8.07 -6.24
N HIS A 335 -22.18 -8.75 -7.37
CA HIS A 335 -23.26 -9.07 -8.31
C HIS A 335 -24.31 -9.99 -7.67
N THR A 336 -23.92 -10.96 -6.85
CA THR A 336 -24.90 -11.82 -6.15
C THR A 336 -25.68 -11.08 -5.06
N LEU A 337 -25.10 -10.09 -4.37
CA LEU A 337 -25.81 -9.32 -3.34
C LEU A 337 -26.73 -8.20 -3.88
N PHE A 338 -26.38 -7.55 -4.99
CA PHE A 338 -27.11 -6.37 -5.47
C PHE A 338 -27.93 -6.60 -6.74
N TRP A 339 -27.59 -7.60 -7.55
CA TRP A 339 -28.34 -7.92 -8.77
C TRP A 339 -29.53 -8.86 -8.52
N MET A 340 -29.58 -9.53 -7.35
CA MET A 340 -30.76 -10.29 -6.91
C MET A 340 -31.94 -9.40 -6.46
N HIS A 341 -31.82 -8.07 -6.52
CA HIS A 341 -32.91 -7.13 -6.14
C HIS A 341 -33.38 -6.25 -7.31
N SER A 342 -32.90 -6.50 -8.52
CA SER A 342 -33.27 -5.74 -9.74
C SER A 342 -34.10 -6.53 -10.75
N HIS A 343 -34.67 -7.67 -10.35
CA HIS A 343 -35.64 -8.43 -11.14
C HIS A 343 -36.93 -8.67 -10.37
#